data_AF-A0A8X8GCH9-F1
#
_entry.id   AF-A0A8X8GCH9-F1
#
_cell.length_a   1.000
_cell.length_b   1.000
_cell.length_c   1.000
_cell.angle_alpha   90.00
_cell.angle_beta   90.00
_cell.angle_gamma   90.00
#
_symmetry.space_group_name_H-M   'P 1'
#
loop_
_entity.id
_entity.type
_entity.pdbx_description
1 polymer ?
#
loop_
_entity_poly.entity_id
_entity_poly.type
_entity_poly.pdbx_seq_one_letter_code
_entity_poly.pdbx_strand_id
1 'polypeptide(L)' 'WLGATRIVRDGARDPGYSEAAGQAVMVQEEIPVRVDLGRGAAEAQIWTCDLSYDYVRINADYRS' A
#
# COMPACT_ATOMS: atom_id res chain seq x y z
N TRP A 1 -1.36 -5.18 -5.86
CA TRP A 1 -0.22 -4.61 -6.61
C TRP A 1 0.27 -3.39 -5.86
N LEU A 2 1.58 -3.24 -5.76
CA LEU A 2 2.23 -2.01 -5.31
C LEU A 2 2.88 -1.39 -6.54
N GLY A 3 2.38 -0.25 -7.01
CA GLY A 3 2.72 0.30 -8.32
C GLY A 3 2.56 -0.76 -9.42
N ALA A 4 3.63 -1.01 -10.16
CA ALA A 4 3.71 -2.05 -11.19
C ALA A 4 4.09 -3.44 -10.67
N THR A 5 4.35 -3.61 -9.36
CA THR A 5 4.79 -4.88 -8.75
C THR A 5 3.60 -5.72 -8.27
N ARG A 6 3.42 -6.94 -8.82
CA ARG A 6 2.41 -7.89 -8.33
C ARG A 6 2.96 -8.66 -7.13
N ILE A 7 2.43 -8.34 -5.95
CA ILE A 7 2.85 -8.96 -4.67
C ILE A 7 1.98 -10.15 -4.26
N VAL A 8 0.72 -10.17 -4.71
CA VAL A 8 -0.29 -11.19 -4.37
C VAL A 8 -0.99 -11.62 -5.65
N ARG A 9 -1.21 -12.93 -5.78
CA ARG A 9 -1.95 -13.57 -6.87
C ARG A 9 -2.80 -14.71 -6.27
N ASP A 10 -4.06 -14.79 -6.68
CA ASP A 10 -4.97 -15.88 -6.31
C ASP A 10 -5.06 -16.12 -4.78
N GLY A 11 -4.99 -15.02 -3.99
CA GLY A 11 -5.07 -15.05 -2.53
C GLY A 11 -3.77 -15.42 -1.80
N ALA A 12 -2.68 -15.68 -2.52
CA ALA A 12 -1.37 -15.99 -1.94
C ALA A 12 -0.27 -15.05 -2.46
N ARG A 13 0.90 -15.04 -1.81
CA ARG A 13 2.08 -14.32 -2.32
C ARG A 13 2.38 -14.78 -3.75
N ASP A 14 2.63 -13.82 -4.65
CA ASP A 14 3.03 -14.15 -6.01
C ASP A 14 4.41 -14.86 -5.99
N PRO A 15 4.56 -16.05 -6.60
CA PRO A 15 5.85 -16.74 -6.71
C PRO A 15 6.96 -15.91 -7.36
N GLY A 16 6.60 -14.98 -8.25
CA GLY A 16 7.53 -14.06 -8.91
C GLY A 16 7.87 -12.83 -8.08
N TYR A 17 7.27 -12.64 -6.90
CA TYR A 17 7.53 -11.50 -6.04
C TYR A 17 8.86 -11.64 -5.27
N SER A 18 9.68 -10.60 -5.34
CA SER A 18 10.87 -10.42 -4.52
C SER A 18 10.71 -9.19 -3.61
N GLU A 19 11.23 -9.28 -2.37
CA GLU A 19 11.17 -8.15 -1.43
C GLU A 19 11.88 -6.90 -1.97
N ALA A 20 12.96 -7.08 -2.75
CA ALA A 20 13.65 -5.96 -3.39
C ALA A 20 12.74 -5.18 -4.36
N ALA A 21 11.88 -5.88 -5.12
CA ALA A 21 10.93 -5.23 -6.03
C ALA A 21 9.82 -4.50 -5.27
N GLY A 22 9.39 -5.03 -4.12
CA GLY A 22 8.46 -4.33 -3.22
C GLY A 22 9.11 -3.08 -2.62
N GLN A 23 10.30 -3.23 -2.05
CA GLN A 23 11.06 -2.13 -1.45
C GLN A 23 11.30 -0.98 -2.43
N ALA A 24 11.62 -1.28 -3.69
CA ALA A 24 11.83 -0.27 -4.72
C ALA A 24 10.60 0.62 -4.96
N VAL A 25 9.39 0.09 -4.77
CA VAL A 25 8.14 0.88 -4.84
C VAL A 25 7.90 1.61 -3.52
N MET A 26 8.17 0.97 -2.38
CA MET A 26 7.90 1.54 -1.06
C MET A 26 8.76 2.77 -0.70
N VAL A 27 9.87 3.00 -1.40
CA VAL A 27 10.71 4.21 -1.22
C VAL A 27 10.26 5.40 -2.08
N GLN A 28 9.21 5.24 -2.88
CA GLN A 28 8.64 6.30 -3.71
C GLN A 28 7.75 7.21 -2.87
N GLU A 29 7.61 8.47 -3.30
CA GLU A 29 6.73 9.45 -2.64
C GLU A 29 5.24 9.07 -2.80
N GLU A 30 4.86 8.62 -4.00
CA GLU A 30 3.51 8.13 -4.29
C GLU A 30 3.52 6.61 -4.49
N ILE A 31 2.65 5.91 -3.77
CA ILE A 31 2.56 4.44 -3.82
C ILE A 31 1.15 4.04 -4.27
N PRO A 32 0.93 3.78 -5.58
CA PRO A 32 -0.35 3.27 -6.06
C PRO A 32 -0.58 1.86 -5.52
N VAL A 33 -1.66 1.67 -4.75
CA VAL A 33 -2.08 0.34 -4.31
C VAL A 33 -3.32 -0.07 -5.11
N ARG A 34 -3.21 -1.19 -5.85
CA ARG A 34 -4.34 -1.76 -6.60
C ARG A 34 -4.69 -3.14 -6.08
N VAL A 35 -5.94 -3.33 -5.71
CA VAL A 35 -6.54 -4.59 -5.29
C VAL A 35 -7.63 -4.97 -6.27
N ASP A 36 -7.53 -6.17 -6.84
CA ASP A 36 -8.57 -6.77 -7.67
C ASP A 36 -9.17 -7.94 -6.89
N LEU A 37 -10.48 -7.90 -6.70
CA LEU A 37 -11.22 -8.92 -5.94
C LEU A 37 -11.78 -10.04 -6.83
N GLY A 38 -11.81 -9.87 -8.16
CA GLY A 38 -12.40 -10.83 -9.09
C GLY A 38 -13.89 -11.08 -8.87
N ARG A 39 -14.64 -10.08 -8.37
CA ARG A 39 -16.06 -10.21 -7.95
C ARG A 39 -17.04 -9.33 -8.74
N GLY A 40 -16.68 -8.93 -9.96
CA GLY A 40 -17.49 -8.09 -10.83
C GLY A 40 -16.73 -6.84 -11.30
N ALA A 41 -17.47 -5.83 -11.75
CA ALA A 41 -16.92 -4.61 -12.35
C ALA A 41 -17.00 -3.36 -11.45
N ALA A 42 -17.43 -3.51 -10.18
CA ALA A 42 -17.49 -2.40 -9.25
C ALA A 42 -16.08 -1.93 -8.87
N GLU A 43 -15.89 -0.62 -8.82
CA GLU A 43 -14.61 0.02 -8.51
C GLU A 43 -14.78 1.21 -7.55
N ALA A 44 -13.72 1.50 -6.80
CA ALA A 44 -13.61 2.68 -5.95
C ALA A 44 -12.15 3.11 -5.86
N GLN A 45 -11.91 4.41 -5.69
CA GLN A 45 -10.58 4.97 -5.50
C GLN A 45 -10.56 5.81 -4.22
N ILE A 46 -9.50 5.62 -3.42
CA ILE A 46 -9.29 6.30 -2.15
C ILE A 46 -7.88 6.87 -2.15
N TRP A 47 -7.75 8.12 -1.71
CA TRP A 47 -6.47 8.74 -1.42
C TRP A 47 -6.22 8.67 0.09
N THR A 48 -5.01 8.28 0.46
CA THR A 48 -4.56 8.20 1.86
C THR A 48 -3.06 8.46 1.91
N CYS A 49 -2.56 8.72 3.11
CA CYS A 49 -1.13 8.81 3.39
C CYS A 49 -0.70 7.71 4.38
N ASP A 50 0.61 7.61 4.58
CA ASP A 50 1.22 6.76 5.58
C ASP A 50 0.96 7.26 7.01
N LEU A 51 1.19 6.37 7.98
CA LEU A 51 1.14 6.71 9.40
C LEU A 51 2.56 6.98 9.89
N SER A 52 2.93 8.25 9.95
CA SER A 52 4.28 8.68 10.31
C SER A 52 4.46 8.86 11.83
N TYR A 53 5.72 8.84 12.27
CA TYR A 53 6.08 9.19 13.66
C TYR A 53 5.63 10.60 14.02
N ASP A 54 5.79 11.55 13.10
CA ASP A 54 5.38 12.94 13.31
C ASP A 54 3.86 13.07 13.49
N TYR A 55 3.07 12.30 12.75
CA TYR A 55 1.63 12.26 12.99
C TYR A 55 1.31 11.86 14.43
N VAL A 56 1.97 10.81 14.95
CA VAL A 56 1.79 10.37 16.35
C VAL A 56 2.21 11.46 17.32
N ARG A 57 3.40 12.05 17.15
CA ARG A 57 3.93 13.10 18.03
C ARG A 57 3.01 14.32 18.09
N ILE A 58 2.58 14.83 16.93
CA ILE A 58 1.71 16.01 16.84
C ILE A 58 0.37 15.78 17.58
N ASN A 59 -0.19 14.58 17.50
CA ASN A 59 -1.49 14.28 18.08
C ASN A 59 -1.42 13.76 19.52
N ALA A 60 -0.28 13.27 19.99
CA ALA A 60 -0.09 12.79 21.36
C ALA A 60 -0.15 13.93 22.39
N ASP A 61 0.35 15.11 22.03
CA ASP A 61 0.43 16.27 22.91
C ASP A 61 -0.92 17.02 23.06
N TYR A 62 -1.98 16.58 22.37
CA TYR A 62 -3.27 17.27 22.34
C TYR A 62 -4.14 17.05 23.60
N ARG A 63 -3.72 16.16 24.52
CA ARG A 63 -4.46 15.81 25.75
C ARG A 63 -3.64 15.82 27.05
N SER A 64 -2.40 16.31 27.01
CA SER A 64 -1.57 16.54 28.22
C SER A 64 -1.79 17.92 28.83
#